data_AF-A0A9E2C037-F1
#
_entry.id   AF-A0A9E2C037-F1
#
_cell.length_a   1.000
_cell.length_b   1.000
_cell.length_c   1.000
_cell.angle_alpha   90.00
_cell.angle_beta   90.00
_cell.angle_gamma   90.00
#
_symmetry.space_group_name_H-M   'P 1'
#
loop_
_entity.id
_entity.type
_entity.pdbx_description
1 polymer ?
#
loop_
_entity_poly.entity_id
_entity_poly.type
_entity_poly.pdbx_seq_one_letter_code
_entity_poly.pdbx_strand_id
1 'polypeptide(L)' 'MHENTFYIYILTTKRNTALYTGVTNNLFRRISEHKQGLGDSW' A
#
# COMPACT_ATOMS: atom_id res chain seq x y z
N MET A 1 -2.63 -20.68 -17.42
CA MET A 1 -3.18 -20.09 -16.18
C MET A 1 -2.33 -18.88 -15.88
N HIS A 2 -2.90 -17.67 -15.82
CA HIS A 2 -2.12 -16.50 -15.42
C HIS A 2 -2.06 -16.49 -13.89
N GLU A 3 -0.86 -16.68 -13.34
CA GLU A 3 -0.63 -16.50 -11.90
C GLU A 3 -0.80 -15.02 -11.56
N ASN A 4 -1.87 -14.71 -10.83
CA ASN A 4 -2.05 -13.38 -10.26
C ASN A 4 -1.27 -13.30 -8.96
N THR A 5 -0.12 -12.62 -8.97
CA THR A 5 0.66 -12.35 -7.76
C THR A 5 0.01 -11.24 -6.95
N PHE A 6 -0.26 -11.50 -5.67
CA PHE A 6 -0.75 -10.52 -4.72
C PHE A 6 0.22 -10.39 -3.55
N TYR A 7 0.28 -9.19 -2.97
CA TYR A 7 1.14 -8.84 -1.86
C TYR A 7 0.28 -8.33 -0.71
N ILE A 8 0.54 -8.86 0.49
CA ILE A 8 0.06 -8.29 1.75
C ILE A 8 1.14 -7.33 2.24
N TYR A 9 0.75 -6.12 2.65
CA TYR A 9 1.69 -5.11 3.11
C TYR A 9 1.25 -4.43 4.40
N ILE A 10 2.23 -3.97 5.16
CA ILE A 10 2.09 -3.10 6.32
C ILE A 10 2.94 -1.85 6.05
N LEU A 11 2.32 -0.67 6.03
CA LEU A 11 2.95 0.62 5.82
C LEU A 11 2.67 1.52 7.02
N THR A 12 3.51 2.53 7.21
CA THR A 12 3.35 3.51 8.29
C THR A 12 3.64 4.92 7.78
N THR A 13 3.20 5.93 8.52
CA THR A 13 3.61 7.31 8.26
C THR A 13 5.08 7.50 8.66
N LYS A 14 5.74 8.53 8.12
CA LYS A 14 7.14 8.83 8.44
C LYS A 14 7.40 8.99 9.95
N ARG A 15 6.39 9.42 10.72
CA ARG A 15 6.47 9.62 12.17
C ARG A 15 5.97 8.41 12.97
N ASN A 16 5.69 7.29 12.31
CA ASN A 16 5.15 6.07 12.91
C ASN A 16 3.84 6.28 13.68
N THR A 17 3.02 7.26 13.27
CA THR A 17 1.80 7.64 13.99
C THR A 17 0.54 6.93 13.48
N ALA A 18 0.56 6.39 12.26
CA ALA A 18 -0.55 5.63 11.70
C ALA A 18 -0.01 4.44 10.90
N LEU A 19 -0.69 3.30 11.06
CA LEU A 19 -0.38 2.03 10.41
C LEU A 19 -1.46 1.72 9.38
N TYR A 20 -1.04 1.28 8.20
CA TYR A 20 -1.89 0.90 7.09
C TYR A 20 -1.59 -0.54 6.70
N THR A 21 -2.62 -1.36 6.60
CA THR A 21 -2.51 -2.74 6.14
C THR A 21 -3.34 -2.93 4.88
N GLY A 22 -2.86 -3.68 3.91
CA GLY A 22 -3.62 -3.90 2.68
C GLY A 22 -3.11 -5.03 1.81
N VAL A 23 -3.87 -5.30 0.74
CA VAL A 23 -3.53 -6.29 -0.28
C VAL A 23 -3.50 -5.59 -1.64
N THR A 24 -2.51 -5.90 -2.48
CA THR A 24 -2.39 -5.32 -3.83
C THR A 24 -1.73 -6.29 -4.78
N ASN A 25 -2.04 -6.20 -6.07
CA ASN A 25 -1.29 -6.87 -7.14
C ASN A 25 -0.11 -6.02 -7.64
N ASN A 26 0.02 -4.77 -7.19
CA ASN A 26 1.10 -3.86 -7.55
C ASN A 26 1.54 -3.04 -6.33
N LEU A 27 2.62 -3.49 -5.67
CA LEU A 27 3.16 -2.87 -4.46
C LEU A 27 3.83 -1.52 -4.75
N PHE A 28 4.53 -1.40 -5.90
CA PHE A 28 5.23 -0.17 -6.26
C PHE A 28 4.27 1.02 -6.44
N ARG A 29 3.14 0.79 -7.13
CA ARG A 29 2.08 1.79 -7.28
C ARG A 29 1.57 2.25 -5.92
N ARG A 30 1.27 1.31 -5.00
CA ARG A 30 0.75 1.65 -3.67
C ARG A 30 1.72 2.44 -2.82
N ILE A 31 3.01 2.12 -2.87
CA ILE A 31 4.03 2.92 -2.16
C ILE A 31 4.11 4.34 -2.73
N SER A 32 4.02 4.50 -4.05
CA SER A 32 4.06 5.81 -4.70
C SER A 32 2.85 6.68 -4.34
N GLU A 33 1.66 6.11 -4.35
CA GLU A 33 0.41 6.77 -3.96
C GLU A 33 0.45 7.18 -2.48
N HIS A 34 0.86 6.28 -1.57
CA HIS A 34 1.05 6.57 -0.14
C HIS A 34 2.00 7.74 0.09
N LYS A 35 3.13 7.79 -0.63
CA LYS A 35 4.10 8.90 -0.53
C LYS A 35 3.54 10.23 -1.02
N GLN A 36 2.60 10.20 -1.96
CA GLN A 36 1.92 11.40 -2.48
C GLN A 36 0.71 11.82 -1.64
N GLY A 37 0.37 11.06 -0.59
CA GLY A 37 -0.87 11.28 0.18
C GLY A 37 -2.13 10.95 -0.62
N LEU A 38 -1.99 10.16 -1.69
CA LEU A 38 -3.09 9.72 -2.53
C LEU A 38 -3.50 8.32 -2.10
N GLY A 39 -4.80 8.10 -1.91
CA GLY A 39 -5.33 6.77 -1.55
C GLY A 39 -6.02 6.68 -0.20
N ASP A 40 -6.10 7.76 0.58
CA ASP A 40 -7.05 7.84 1.69
C ASP A 40 -8.45 8.11 1.13
N SER A 41 -9.24 7.05 1.07
CA SER A 41 -10.69 7.12 1.14
C SER A 41 -11.09 6.08 2.17
N TRP A 42 -11.66 6.60 3.27
CA TRP A 42 -12.06 5.99 4.54
C TRP A 42 -11.02 6.07 5.67
#